data_AF-A0AAD7GAM3-F1
#
_entry.id   AF-A0AAD7GAM3-F1
#
_cell.length_a   1.000
_cell.length_b   1.000
_cell.length_c   1.000
_cell.angle_alpha   90.00
_cell.angle_beta   90.00
_cell.angle_gamma   90.00
#
_symmetry.space_group_name_H-M   'P 1'
#
loop_
_entity.id
_entity.type
_entity.pdbx_description
1 polymer ?
#
loop_
_entity_poly.entity_id
_entity_poly.type
_entity_poly.pdbx_seq_one_letter_code
_entity_poly.pdbx_strand_id
1 'polypeptide(L)'
;MYLHHWNMLADCVTWMLRHDPQLLSTQEWKDILEGLITMRGHSNSRTYKRGAKVVACLRPALIASNVSNIEGVLPVAPESCPELSLEQTHEMIWLVAKTGFRFEFCALDRRASGEERVDSVKQCFAGNMLIGVPLYLSQLGWAAPKVEDRHRYVHRTARLMLKWSTKTRRPDIIQRVNQTLQWSVAEMEALEQAVCRYYTQAFWEYFGRAAVVPLRLAHDVAPAAAKL
;
A
#
# COMPACT_ATOMS: atom_id res chain seq x y z
N MET A 1 -14.28 13.67 -1.27
CA MET A 1 -13.05 14.40 -1.61
C MET A 1 -11.78 13.53 -1.53
N TYR A 2 -11.32 13.07 -0.34
CA TYR A 2 -10.08 12.29 -0.21
C TYR A 2 -9.97 11.09 -1.18
N LEU A 3 -10.99 10.22 -1.16
CA LEU A 3 -11.03 9.04 -2.05
C LEU A 3 -11.07 9.44 -3.52
N HIS A 4 -11.82 10.49 -3.86
CA HIS A 4 -11.89 11.00 -5.22
C HIS A 4 -10.52 11.48 -5.73
N HIS A 5 -9.80 12.28 -4.94
CA HIS A 5 -8.44 12.71 -5.28
C HIS A 5 -7.49 11.53 -5.40
N TRP A 6 -7.60 10.51 -4.53
CA TRP A 6 -6.84 9.27 -4.68
C TRP A 6 -7.13 8.59 -6.02
N ASN A 7 -8.40 8.46 -6.41
CA ASN A 7 -8.78 7.84 -7.68
C ASN A 7 -8.16 8.55 -8.88
N MET A 8 -8.24 9.89 -8.92
CA MET A 8 -7.69 10.70 -9.99
C MET A 8 -6.16 10.57 -10.08
N LEU A 9 -5.51 10.45 -8.93
CA LEU A 9 -4.07 10.35 -8.85
C LEU A 9 -3.54 8.92 -8.86
N ALA A 10 -4.40 7.89 -8.85
CA ALA A 10 -3.97 6.50 -8.66
C ALA A 10 -2.95 6.06 -9.73
N ASP A 11 -3.17 6.46 -10.98
CA ASP A 11 -2.24 6.18 -12.09
C ASP A 11 -0.94 6.98 -11.96
N CYS A 12 -1.03 8.25 -11.55
CA CYS A 12 0.13 9.10 -11.31
C CYS A 12 0.99 8.55 -10.16
N VAL A 13 0.36 8.22 -9.03
CA VAL A 13 0.98 7.56 -7.88
C VAL A 13 1.63 6.26 -8.32
N THR A 14 0.92 5.45 -9.12
CA THR A 14 1.44 4.19 -9.64
C THR A 14 2.66 4.39 -10.52
N TRP A 15 2.64 5.39 -11.39
CA TRP A 15 3.76 5.75 -12.25
C TRP A 15 4.96 6.22 -11.43
N MET A 16 4.76 7.13 -10.47
CA MET A 16 5.83 7.65 -9.61
C MET A 16 6.53 6.51 -8.88
N LEU A 17 5.75 5.65 -8.23
CA LEU A 17 6.27 4.55 -7.45
C LEU A 17 7.03 3.50 -8.30
N ARG A 18 6.83 3.48 -9.62
CA ARG A 18 7.57 2.61 -10.55
C ARG A 18 8.87 3.23 -11.07
N HIS A 19 8.94 4.56 -11.19
CA HIS A 19 10.02 5.24 -11.93
C HIS A 19 10.89 6.16 -11.07
N ASP A 20 10.33 6.79 -10.05
CA ASP A 20 11.07 7.69 -9.15
C ASP A 20 10.56 7.57 -7.71
N PRO A 21 11.30 6.89 -6.81
CA PRO A 21 10.93 6.74 -5.42
C PRO A 21 11.27 7.97 -4.58
N GLN A 22 11.51 9.16 -5.16
CA GLN A 22 11.44 10.42 -4.38
C GLN A 22 10.03 10.60 -3.84
N LEU A 23 9.79 9.95 -2.71
CA LEU A 23 8.52 9.89 -2.04
C LEU A 23 8.25 11.28 -1.44
N LEU A 24 7.10 11.83 -1.85
CA LEU A 24 6.44 12.84 -1.05
C LEU A 24 6.32 12.32 0.38
N SER A 25 6.61 13.18 1.35
CA SER A 25 6.40 12.88 2.76
C SER A 25 4.93 12.54 3.02
N THR A 26 4.67 11.83 4.12
CA THR A 26 3.29 11.52 4.52
C THR A 26 2.42 12.78 4.64
N GLN A 27 2.99 13.90 5.09
CA GLN A 27 2.26 15.16 5.18
C GLN A 27 1.95 15.73 3.79
N GLU A 28 2.91 15.69 2.86
CA GLU A 28 2.67 16.14 1.48
C GLU A 28 1.58 15.32 0.79
N TRP A 29 1.54 14.00 0.99
CA TRP A 29 0.45 13.15 0.50
C TRP A 29 -0.90 13.51 1.12
N LYS A 30 -0.95 13.75 2.43
CA LYS A 30 -2.18 14.20 3.09
C LYS A 30 -2.67 15.52 2.52
N ASP A 31 -1.77 16.49 2.39
CA ASP A 31 -2.08 17.81 1.84
C ASP A 31 -2.65 17.68 0.42
N ILE A 32 -2.12 16.78 -0.42
CA ILE A 32 -2.65 16.50 -1.76
C ILE A 32 -4.07 15.93 -1.69
N LEU A 33 -4.26 14.87 -0.91
CA LEU A 33 -5.52 14.14 -0.86
C LEU A 33 -6.63 14.94 -0.17
N GLU A 34 -6.29 15.83 0.75
CA GLU A 34 -7.20 16.79 1.37
C GLU A 34 -7.44 18.04 0.50
N GLY A 35 -6.77 18.17 -0.65
CA GLY A 35 -6.92 19.34 -1.52
C GLY A 35 -6.30 20.63 -0.95
N LEU A 36 -5.35 20.51 -0.03
CA LEU A 36 -4.67 21.62 0.65
C LEU A 36 -3.46 22.14 -0.15
N ILE A 37 -3.07 21.47 -1.23
CA ILE A 37 -2.02 21.95 -2.12
C ILE A 37 -2.57 23.14 -2.90
N THR A 38 -2.09 24.33 -2.54
CA THR A 38 -2.38 25.55 -3.28
C THR A 38 -1.06 26.20 -3.70
N MET A 39 -1.02 26.60 -4.97
CA MET A 39 0.02 27.46 -5.52
C MET A 39 -0.35 28.96 -5.38
N ARG A 40 -1.42 29.25 -4.63
CA ARG A 40 -1.92 30.62 -4.43
C ARG A 40 -1.16 31.29 -3.28
N GLY A 41 -0.66 32.49 -3.51
CA GLY A 41 0.03 33.31 -2.51
C GLY A 41 1.46 33.72 -2.92
N HIS A 42 2.18 34.38 -2.01
CA HIS A 42 3.55 34.82 -2.29
C HIS A 42 4.52 33.64 -2.44
N SER A 43 5.36 33.72 -3.47
CA SER A 43 6.34 32.69 -3.85
C SER A 43 7.33 32.33 -2.75
N ASN A 44 7.55 33.24 -1.80
CA ASN A 44 8.43 33.02 -0.65
C ASN A 44 7.77 32.33 0.54
N SER A 45 6.44 32.16 0.54
CA SER A 45 5.73 31.48 1.63
C SER A 45 6.09 29.99 1.69
N ARG A 46 6.11 29.42 2.91
CA ARG A 46 6.36 27.99 3.12
C ARG A 46 5.33 27.11 2.39
N THR A 47 4.06 27.54 2.39
CA THR A 47 2.96 26.85 1.70
C THR A 47 3.20 26.79 0.20
N TYR A 48 3.57 27.92 -0.43
CA TYR A 48 3.89 27.95 -1.86
C TYR A 48 5.08 27.04 -2.20
N LYS A 49 6.18 27.11 -1.45
CA LYS A 49 7.37 26.27 -1.70
C LYS A 49 7.06 24.77 -1.61
N ARG A 50 6.24 24.38 -0.63
CA ARG A 50 5.76 23.00 -0.48
C ARG A 50 4.87 22.59 -1.65
N GLY A 51 3.92 23.43 -2.06
CA GLY A 51 3.11 23.20 -3.24
C GLY A 51 3.96 23.03 -4.50
N ALA A 52 4.92 23.93 -4.72
CA ALA A 52 5.82 23.90 -5.88
C ALA A 52 6.63 22.61 -5.95
N LYS A 53 7.15 22.15 -4.79
CA LYS A 53 7.84 20.87 -4.67
C LYS A 53 6.92 19.71 -5.04
N VAL A 54 5.70 19.67 -4.48
CA VAL A 54 4.70 18.64 -4.79
C VAL A 54 4.37 18.59 -6.28
N VAL A 55 4.11 19.75 -6.90
CA VAL A 55 3.83 19.85 -8.34
C VAL A 55 5.02 19.37 -9.16
N ALA A 56 6.25 19.77 -8.80
CA ALA A 56 7.46 19.32 -9.49
C ALA A 56 7.64 17.80 -9.42
N CYS A 57 7.38 17.18 -8.26
CA CYS A 57 7.44 15.74 -8.07
C CYS A 57 6.36 14.99 -8.88
N LEU A 58 5.13 15.53 -8.93
CA LEU A 58 4.01 14.88 -9.62
C LEU A 58 4.04 15.09 -11.14
N ARG A 59 4.69 16.15 -11.65
CA ARG A 59 4.66 16.55 -13.06
C ARG A 59 5.00 15.42 -14.04
N PRO A 60 6.07 14.62 -13.86
CA PRO A 60 6.37 13.53 -14.80
C PRO A 60 5.25 12.48 -14.87
N ALA A 61 4.63 12.19 -13.72
CA ALA A 61 3.54 11.23 -13.61
C ALA A 61 2.25 11.76 -14.24
N LEU A 62 1.94 13.03 -14.01
CA LEU A 62 0.79 13.71 -14.62
C LEU A 62 0.90 13.69 -16.15
N ILE A 63 2.07 14.04 -16.70
CA ILE A 63 2.32 13.98 -18.15
C ILE A 63 2.14 12.56 -18.68
N ALA A 64 2.69 11.55 -17.99
CA ALA A 64 2.55 10.15 -18.40
C ALA A 64 1.10 9.64 -18.34
N SER A 65 0.27 10.20 -17.45
CA SER A 65 -1.16 9.91 -17.31
C SER A 65 -2.06 10.82 -18.16
N ASN A 66 -1.51 11.61 -19.10
CA ASN A 66 -2.24 12.58 -19.93
C ASN A 66 -3.03 13.62 -19.11
N VAL A 67 -2.54 13.98 -17.92
CA VAL A 67 -3.07 15.04 -17.06
C VAL A 67 -2.23 16.31 -17.26
N SER A 68 -2.83 17.32 -17.89
CA SER A 68 -2.11 18.50 -18.38
C SER A 68 -1.70 19.51 -17.29
N ASN A 69 -2.47 19.65 -16.20
CA ASN A 69 -2.09 20.50 -15.06
C ASN A 69 -2.78 20.08 -13.76
N ILE A 70 -2.01 19.92 -12.68
CA ILE A 70 -2.53 19.62 -11.34
C ILE A 70 -3.45 20.72 -10.80
N GLU A 71 -3.23 21.99 -11.15
CA GLU A 71 -4.07 23.11 -10.69
C GLU A 71 -5.47 23.11 -11.31
N GLY A 72 -5.64 22.41 -12.45
CA GLY A 72 -6.95 22.15 -13.06
C GLY A 72 -7.60 20.85 -12.58
N VAL A 73 -6.85 20.04 -11.83
CA VAL A 73 -7.27 18.72 -11.34
C VAL A 73 -7.53 18.75 -9.83
N LEU A 74 -6.85 19.62 -9.07
CA LEU A 74 -6.95 19.75 -7.62
C LEU A 74 -6.88 21.22 -7.16
N PRO A 75 -7.60 21.59 -6.09
CA PRO A 75 -8.62 20.79 -5.40
C PRO A 75 -9.91 20.71 -6.24
N VAL A 76 -10.55 19.53 -6.24
CA VAL A 76 -11.89 19.38 -6.82
C VAL A 76 -12.90 19.98 -5.85
N ALA A 77 -13.80 20.83 -6.36
CA ALA A 77 -14.88 21.38 -5.55
C ALA A 77 -15.75 20.21 -4.98
N PRO A 78 -16.17 20.24 -3.70
CA PRO A 78 -16.93 19.15 -3.10
C PRO A 78 -18.14 18.72 -3.92
N GLU A 79 -18.86 19.67 -4.51
CA GLU A 79 -20.01 19.50 -5.40
C GLU A 79 -19.69 18.82 -6.75
N SER A 80 -18.42 18.82 -7.15
CA SER A 80 -17.94 18.15 -8.38
C SER A 80 -17.45 16.72 -8.11
N CYS A 81 -17.39 16.30 -6.85
CA CYS A 81 -17.06 14.92 -6.51
C CYS A 81 -18.28 14.03 -6.81
N PRO A 82 -18.18 13.01 -7.69
CA PRO A 82 -19.26 12.08 -7.90
C PRO A 82 -19.58 11.35 -6.59
N GLU A 83 -20.87 11.15 -6.33
CA GLU A 83 -21.31 10.28 -5.25
C GLU A 83 -20.85 8.85 -5.55
N LEU A 84 -20.12 8.26 -4.62
CA LEU A 84 -19.69 6.88 -4.69
C LEU A 84 -20.72 5.99 -4.01
N SER A 85 -21.04 4.85 -4.60
CA SER A 85 -21.78 3.82 -3.89
C SER A 85 -20.98 3.32 -2.68
N LEU A 86 -21.67 2.66 -1.74
CA LEU A 86 -21.01 2.04 -0.59
C LEU A 86 -19.96 1.01 -1.03
N GLU A 87 -20.27 0.21 -2.05
CA GLU A 87 -19.37 -0.78 -2.64
C GLU A 87 -18.12 -0.13 -3.23
N GLN A 88 -18.30 0.91 -4.04
CA GLN A 88 -17.17 1.67 -4.62
C GLN A 88 -16.30 2.29 -3.52
N THR A 89 -16.92 2.82 -2.47
CA THR A 89 -16.19 3.36 -1.31
C THR A 89 -15.34 2.29 -0.63
N HIS A 90 -15.91 1.10 -0.39
CA HIS A 90 -15.17 -0.03 0.20
C HIS A 90 -14.03 -0.51 -0.71
N GLU A 91 -14.25 -0.61 -2.01
CA GLU A 91 -13.22 -0.99 -2.99
C GLU A 91 -12.06 0.00 -3.00
N MET A 92 -12.35 1.30 -2.95
CA MET A 92 -11.32 2.34 -2.90
C MET A 92 -10.55 2.32 -1.59
N ILE A 93 -11.23 2.19 -0.44
CA ILE A 93 -10.57 2.04 0.86
C ILE A 93 -9.66 0.80 0.86
N TRP A 94 -10.14 -0.31 0.29
CA TRP A 94 -9.37 -1.53 0.14
C TRP A 94 -8.12 -1.31 -0.72
N LEU A 95 -8.24 -0.64 -1.87
CA LEU A 95 -7.11 -0.32 -2.75
C LEU A 95 -6.06 0.54 -2.05
N VAL A 96 -6.49 1.59 -1.35
CA VAL A 96 -5.61 2.48 -0.57
C VAL A 96 -4.88 1.69 0.52
N ALA A 97 -5.61 0.93 1.33
CA ALA A 97 -5.05 0.13 2.41
C ALA A 97 -4.10 -0.96 1.87
N LYS A 98 -4.45 -1.62 0.76
CA LYS A 98 -3.64 -2.68 0.17
C LYS A 98 -2.34 -2.13 -0.39
N THR A 99 -2.39 -1.00 -1.07
CA THR A 99 -1.22 -0.31 -1.60
C THR A 99 -0.33 0.15 -0.45
N GLY A 100 -0.89 0.84 0.54
CA GLY A 100 -0.18 1.28 1.75
C GLY A 100 0.52 0.13 2.47
N PHE A 101 -0.17 -0.98 2.71
CA PHE A 101 0.41 -2.17 3.33
C PHE A 101 1.61 -2.73 2.56
N ARG A 102 1.51 -2.88 1.22
CA ARG A 102 2.62 -3.43 0.40
C ARG A 102 3.86 -2.53 0.47
N PHE A 103 3.68 -1.21 0.48
CA PHE A 103 4.77 -0.24 0.63
C PHE A 103 5.40 -0.27 2.00
N GLU A 104 4.57 -0.23 3.04
CA GLU A 104 5.03 -0.29 4.42
C GLU A 104 5.79 -1.57 4.71
N PHE A 105 5.30 -2.69 4.19
CA PHE A 105 5.97 -3.97 4.30
C PHE A 105 7.32 -3.97 3.56
N CYS A 106 7.39 -3.42 2.34
CA CYS A 106 8.64 -3.34 1.60
C CYS A 106 9.67 -2.42 2.29
N ALA A 107 9.22 -1.28 2.82
CA ALA A 107 10.07 -0.35 3.56
C ALA A 107 10.57 -0.96 4.88
N LEU A 108 9.68 -1.68 5.59
CA LEU A 108 10.05 -2.42 6.80
C LEU A 108 11.05 -3.53 6.48
N ASP A 109 10.83 -4.34 5.44
CA ASP A 109 11.76 -5.42 5.07
C ASP A 109 13.15 -4.86 4.78
N ARG A 110 13.24 -3.79 3.98
CA ARG A 110 14.51 -3.14 3.68
C ARG A 110 15.22 -2.67 4.94
N ARG A 111 14.50 -2.02 5.85
CA ARG A 111 15.08 -1.46 7.07
C ARG A 111 15.46 -2.53 8.09
N ALA A 112 14.62 -3.54 8.25
CA ALA A 112 14.80 -4.60 9.24
C ALA A 112 15.81 -5.66 8.78
N SER A 113 15.95 -5.91 7.48
CA SER A 113 16.95 -6.84 6.95
C SER A 113 18.27 -6.18 6.56
N GLY A 114 18.25 -4.87 6.25
CA GLY A 114 19.38 -4.18 5.65
C GLY A 114 19.59 -4.49 4.16
N GLU A 115 18.71 -5.27 3.53
CA GLU A 115 18.84 -5.75 2.16
C GLU A 115 17.73 -5.16 1.25
N GLU A 116 18.04 -4.92 -0.03
CA GLU A 116 17.06 -4.54 -1.04
C GLU A 116 16.54 -5.78 -1.78
N ARG A 117 15.35 -6.27 -1.40
CA ARG A 117 14.79 -7.56 -1.86
C ARG A 117 13.39 -7.46 -2.43
N VAL A 118 13.17 -6.44 -3.23
CA VAL A 118 11.86 -6.08 -3.79
C VAL A 118 11.14 -7.28 -4.42
N ASP A 119 11.84 -8.13 -5.18
CA ASP A 119 11.21 -9.29 -5.83
C ASP A 119 10.81 -10.40 -4.86
N SER A 120 11.54 -10.57 -3.75
CA SER A 120 11.14 -11.51 -2.69
C SER A 120 9.92 -10.97 -1.93
N VAL A 121 9.86 -9.65 -1.73
CA VAL A 121 8.70 -8.97 -1.14
C VAL A 121 7.47 -9.13 -2.02
N LYS A 122 7.58 -8.95 -3.35
CA LYS A 122 6.48 -9.14 -4.30
C LYS A 122 5.82 -10.52 -4.16
N GLN A 123 6.62 -11.58 -3.96
CA GLN A 123 6.12 -12.96 -3.80
C GLN A 123 5.25 -13.16 -2.55
N CYS A 124 5.25 -12.22 -1.60
CA CYS A 124 4.38 -12.24 -0.42
C CYS A 124 2.95 -11.81 -0.73
N PHE A 125 2.67 -11.35 -1.96
CA PHE A 125 1.37 -10.81 -2.34
C PHE A 125 0.80 -11.47 -3.59
N ALA A 126 -0.54 -11.55 -3.64
CA ALA A 126 -1.23 -11.97 -4.86
C ALA A 126 -0.88 -11.03 -6.03
N GLY A 127 -0.59 -11.64 -7.18
CA GLY A 127 -0.18 -10.96 -8.41
C GLY A 127 1.30 -10.56 -8.48
N ASN A 128 2.12 -10.85 -7.46
CA ASN A 128 3.56 -10.53 -7.42
C ASN A 128 3.88 -9.06 -7.77
N MET A 129 3.02 -8.14 -7.32
CA MET A 129 3.12 -6.72 -7.61
C MET A 129 3.10 -5.91 -6.32
N LEU A 130 3.73 -4.74 -6.28
CA LEU A 130 3.62 -3.82 -5.15
C LEU A 130 2.52 -2.79 -5.35
N ILE A 131 2.21 -2.48 -6.60
CA ILE A 131 1.40 -1.32 -7.02
C ILE A 131 0.40 -1.75 -8.07
N GLY A 132 -0.75 -1.06 -8.13
CA GLY A 132 -1.76 -1.26 -9.17
C GLY A 132 -2.44 -2.61 -9.02
N VAL A 133 -2.78 -2.98 -7.78
CA VAL A 133 -3.40 -4.26 -7.46
C VAL A 133 -4.80 -4.31 -8.07
N PRO A 134 -5.08 -5.20 -9.04
CA PRO A 134 -6.42 -5.30 -9.60
C PRO A 134 -7.43 -5.74 -8.54
N LEU A 135 -8.64 -5.15 -8.59
CA LEU A 135 -9.72 -5.48 -7.64
C LEU A 135 -10.14 -6.95 -7.70
N TYR A 136 -10.00 -7.63 -8.85
CA TYR A 136 -10.31 -9.07 -8.96
C TYR A 136 -9.37 -9.95 -8.11
N LEU A 137 -8.24 -9.43 -7.62
CA LEU A 137 -7.36 -10.12 -6.67
C LEU A 137 -7.75 -9.89 -5.21
N SER A 138 -8.89 -9.23 -4.94
CA SER A 138 -9.30 -8.81 -3.60
C SER A 138 -9.55 -9.97 -2.64
N GLN A 139 -9.97 -11.12 -3.15
CA GLN A 139 -10.20 -12.36 -2.41
C GLN A 139 -9.02 -13.34 -2.50
N LEU A 140 -7.83 -12.87 -2.88
CA LEU A 140 -6.61 -13.67 -2.98
C LEU A 140 -5.52 -13.17 -2.03
N GLY A 141 -4.44 -13.94 -1.90
CA GLY A 141 -3.35 -13.52 -1.04
C GLY A 141 -3.72 -13.64 0.43
N TRP A 142 -3.25 -12.68 1.21
CA TRP A 142 -3.64 -12.44 2.60
C TRP A 142 -5.15 -12.21 2.83
N ALA A 143 -5.90 -11.89 1.78
CA ALA A 143 -7.33 -11.62 1.89
C ALA A 143 -8.20 -12.85 1.54
N ALA A 144 -7.60 -13.97 1.13
CA ALA A 144 -8.37 -15.16 0.79
C ALA A 144 -9.18 -15.69 1.99
N PRO A 145 -10.40 -16.22 1.76
CA PRO A 145 -11.27 -16.66 2.85
C PRO A 145 -10.71 -17.88 3.59
N LYS A 146 -10.11 -18.82 2.88
CA LYS A 146 -9.53 -20.05 3.42
C LYS A 146 -8.06 -19.87 3.78
N VAL A 147 -7.64 -20.42 4.92
CA VAL A 147 -6.25 -20.25 5.40
C VAL A 147 -5.23 -20.94 4.50
N GLU A 148 -5.64 -22.03 3.86
CA GLU A 148 -4.87 -22.82 2.92
C GLU A 148 -4.46 -21.98 1.71
N ASP A 149 -5.38 -21.15 1.20
CA ASP A 149 -5.13 -20.23 0.09
C ASP A 149 -4.21 -19.06 0.50
N ARG A 150 -4.29 -18.64 1.77
CA ARG A 150 -3.41 -17.62 2.35
C ARG A 150 -2.01 -18.16 2.65
N HIS A 151 -1.90 -19.45 2.98
CA HIS A 151 -0.71 -20.05 3.58
C HIS A 151 0.56 -19.80 2.77
N ARG A 152 0.50 -19.95 1.44
CA ARG A 152 1.68 -19.72 0.58
C ARG A 152 2.26 -18.30 0.75
N TYR A 153 1.42 -17.30 0.95
CA TYR A 153 1.82 -15.90 1.10
C TYR A 153 2.32 -15.60 2.51
N VAL A 154 1.65 -16.16 3.52
CA VAL A 154 2.08 -16.11 4.92
C VAL A 154 3.44 -16.77 5.07
N HIS A 155 3.67 -17.93 4.44
CA HIS A 155 4.95 -18.64 4.46
C HIS A 155 6.08 -17.82 3.84
N ARG A 156 5.86 -17.23 2.65
CA ARG A 156 6.83 -16.32 2.01
C ARG A 156 7.18 -15.12 2.89
N THR A 157 6.17 -14.57 3.56
CA THR A 157 6.34 -13.45 4.49
C THR A 157 7.17 -13.85 5.70
N ALA A 158 6.85 -14.98 6.34
CA ALA A 158 7.60 -15.53 7.46
C ALA A 158 9.08 -15.78 7.09
N ARG A 159 9.35 -16.25 5.87
CA ARG A 159 10.72 -16.43 5.36
C ARG A 159 11.52 -15.13 5.28
N LEU A 160 10.89 -14.03 4.85
CA LEU A 160 11.55 -12.71 4.86
C LEU A 160 11.88 -12.26 6.28
N MET A 161 10.92 -12.46 7.20
CA MET A 161 11.05 -12.10 8.60
C MET A 161 12.18 -12.84 9.34
N LEU A 162 12.65 -13.98 8.83
CA LEU A 162 13.81 -14.69 9.37
C LEU A 162 15.10 -13.85 9.31
N LYS A 163 15.16 -12.88 8.41
CA LYS A 163 16.33 -12.00 8.22
C LYS A 163 16.17 -10.66 8.93
N TRP A 164 15.03 -10.40 9.55
CA TRP A 164 14.80 -9.14 10.25
C TRP A 164 15.56 -9.12 11.57
N SER A 165 16.36 -8.07 11.77
CA SER A 165 17.06 -7.74 13.02
C SER A 165 16.21 -6.77 13.86
N THR A 166 15.11 -7.25 14.43
CA THR A 166 14.25 -6.46 15.34
C THR A 166 14.70 -6.62 16.79
N LYS A 167 14.28 -5.71 17.68
CA LYS A 167 14.49 -5.90 19.13
C LYS A 167 13.54 -6.94 19.70
N THR A 168 12.32 -7.02 19.16
CA THR A 168 11.37 -8.06 19.52
C THR A 168 11.89 -9.45 19.15
N ARG A 169 11.78 -10.38 20.10
CA ARG A 169 12.08 -11.80 19.87
C ARG A 169 11.13 -12.36 18.81
N ARG A 170 11.71 -12.99 17.79
CA ARG A 170 10.94 -13.68 16.75
C ARG A 170 10.18 -14.87 17.31
N PRO A 171 8.87 -15.04 17.01
CA PRO A 171 8.11 -16.21 17.39
C PRO A 171 8.74 -17.52 16.88
N ASP A 172 8.73 -18.57 17.71
CA ASP A 172 9.38 -19.85 17.40
C ASP A 172 8.75 -20.54 16.16
N ILE A 173 7.46 -20.30 15.88
CA ILE A 173 6.78 -20.81 14.67
C ILE A 173 7.32 -20.17 13.38
N ILE A 174 7.73 -18.90 13.43
CA ILE A 174 8.39 -18.23 12.30
C ILE A 174 9.81 -18.77 12.16
N GLN A 175 10.53 -18.99 13.26
CA GLN A 175 11.91 -19.51 13.23
C GLN A 175 12.01 -20.88 12.53
N ARG A 176 10.98 -21.72 12.70
CA ARG A 176 10.94 -23.08 12.13
C ARG A 176 10.30 -23.17 10.74
N VAL A 177 9.96 -22.04 10.11
CA VAL A 177 9.18 -22.04 8.85
C VAL A 177 9.84 -22.80 7.69
N ASN A 178 11.17 -22.90 7.66
CA ASN A 178 11.92 -23.67 6.66
C ASN A 178 12.11 -25.15 7.02
N GLN A 179 11.84 -25.53 8.27
CA GLN A 179 11.99 -26.90 8.77
C GLN A 179 10.68 -27.69 8.65
N THR A 180 9.55 -26.98 8.69
CA THR A 180 8.22 -27.59 8.57
C THR A 180 7.86 -27.85 7.11
N LEU A 181 7.84 -29.13 6.72
CA LEU A 181 7.47 -29.57 5.37
C LEU A 181 5.94 -29.64 5.17
N GLN A 182 5.21 -30.00 6.22
CA GLN A 182 3.76 -30.15 6.21
C GLN A 182 3.15 -29.30 7.31
N TRP A 183 2.09 -28.56 6.98
CA TRP A 183 1.37 -27.70 7.89
C TRP A 183 -0.05 -28.20 8.03
N SER A 184 -0.51 -28.41 9.26
CA SER A 184 -1.94 -28.55 9.56
C SER A 184 -2.63 -27.19 9.47
N VAL A 185 -3.95 -27.18 9.27
CA VAL A 185 -4.77 -25.95 9.25
C VAL A 185 -4.53 -25.09 10.50
N ALA A 186 -4.51 -25.71 11.68
CA ALA A 186 -4.26 -25.01 12.94
C ALA A 186 -2.85 -24.37 13.00
N GLU A 187 -1.82 -25.03 12.46
CA GLU A 187 -0.48 -24.45 12.39
C GLU A 187 -0.40 -23.33 11.36
N MET A 188 -1.13 -23.41 10.25
CA MET A 188 -1.22 -22.31 9.28
C MET A 188 -1.85 -21.07 9.90
N GLU A 189 -2.93 -21.23 10.67
CA GLU A 189 -3.56 -20.13 11.42
C GLU A 189 -2.63 -19.57 12.50
N ALA A 190 -1.95 -20.43 13.25
CA ALA A 190 -0.97 -20.00 14.24
C ALA A 190 0.20 -19.24 13.60
N LEU A 191 0.68 -19.66 12.44
CA LEU A 191 1.71 -18.95 11.68
C LEU A 191 1.20 -17.60 11.22
N GLU A 192 0.00 -17.52 10.64
CA GLU A 192 -0.60 -16.26 10.20
C GLU A 192 -0.71 -15.26 11.36
N GLN A 193 -1.22 -15.69 12.51
CA GLN A 193 -1.30 -14.85 13.70
C GLN A 193 0.08 -14.38 14.18
N ALA A 194 1.07 -15.27 14.20
CA ALA A 194 2.43 -14.93 14.62
C ALA A 194 3.09 -13.92 13.66
N VAL A 195 2.91 -14.11 12.34
CA VAL A 195 3.42 -13.19 11.32
C VAL A 195 2.75 -11.82 11.44
N CYS A 196 1.43 -11.76 11.62
CA CYS A 196 0.70 -10.51 11.84
C CYS A 196 1.22 -9.75 13.07
N ARG A 197 1.32 -10.42 14.23
CA ARG A 197 1.79 -9.79 15.47
C ARG A 197 3.24 -9.33 15.37
N TYR A 198 4.10 -10.14 14.76
CA TYR A 198 5.51 -9.79 14.59
C TYR A 198 5.68 -8.63 13.60
N TYR A 199 4.92 -8.60 12.51
CA TYR A 199 4.89 -7.47 11.57
C TYR A 199 4.50 -6.17 12.27
N THR A 200 3.35 -6.14 12.97
CA THR A 200 2.85 -4.90 13.58
C THR A 200 3.80 -4.40 14.66
N GLN A 201 4.35 -5.30 15.48
CA GLN A 201 5.34 -4.95 16.50
C GLN A 201 6.64 -4.43 15.88
N ALA A 202 7.21 -5.12 14.89
CA ALA A 202 8.41 -4.68 14.20
C ALA A 202 8.20 -3.31 13.52
N PHE A 203 7.03 -3.11 12.90
CA PHE A 203 6.69 -1.85 12.28
C PHE A 203 6.66 -0.70 13.30
N TRP A 204 6.02 -0.90 14.46
CA TRP A 204 6.03 0.07 15.55
C TRP A 204 7.45 0.38 16.03
N GLU A 205 8.30 -0.63 16.21
CA GLU A 205 9.69 -0.43 16.65
C GLU A 205 10.52 0.43 15.69
N TYR A 206 10.32 0.25 14.38
CA TYR A 206 11.09 0.96 13.37
C TYR A 206 10.51 2.34 13.02
N PHE A 207 9.18 2.48 13.00
CA PHE A 207 8.51 3.67 12.48
C PHE A 207 7.74 4.48 13.54
N GLY A 208 7.59 3.97 14.76
CA GLY A 208 6.94 4.70 15.87
C GLY A 208 5.46 4.99 15.65
N ARG A 209 4.79 4.25 14.76
CA ARG A 209 3.35 4.39 14.48
C ARG A 209 2.71 3.05 14.19
N ALA A 210 1.38 3.00 14.22
CA ALA A 210 0.62 1.82 13.82
C ALA A 210 0.89 1.47 12.34
N ALA A 211 1.01 0.17 12.07
CA ALA A 211 1.14 -0.37 10.73
C ALA A 211 -0.22 -0.38 10.02
N VAL A 212 -0.21 -0.21 8.71
CA VAL A 212 -1.36 -0.52 7.86
C VAL A 212 -1.53 -2.03 7.83
N VAL A 213 -2.75 -2.47 8.07
CA VAL A 213 -3.15 -3.87 8.02
C VAL A 213 -3.97 -4.13 6.75
N PRO A 214 -3.78 -5.29 6.09
CA PRO A 214 -4.56 -5.63 4.91
C PRO A 214 -6.04 -5.79 5.27
N LEU A 215 -6.92 -5.18 4.46
CA LEU A 215 -8.37 -5.33 4.57
C LEU A 215 -8.88 -6.46 3.66
N ARG A 216 -10.06 -6.97 3.99
CA ARG A 216 -10.84 -7.88 3.12
C ARG A 216 -12.06 -7.13 2.60
N LEU A 217 -12.42 -7.37 1.34
CA LEU A 217 -13.72 -6.94 0.83
C LEU A 217 -14.76 -7.98 1.23
N ALA A 218 -15.93 -7.52 1.68
CA ALA A 218 -17.02 -8.39 2.10
C ALA A 218 -17.87 -8.89 0.92
N HIS A 219 -17.83 -8.17 -0.20
CA HIS A 219 -18.55 -8.51 -1.41
C HIS A 219 -17.64 -9.10 -2.48
N ASP A 220 -18.25 -9.83 -3.41
CA ASP A 220 -17.58 -10.29 -4.61
C ASP A 220 -17.43 -9.12 -5.58
N VAL A 221 -16.20 -8.89 -6.02
CA VAL A 221 -15.94 -7.92 -7.09
C VAL A 221 -16.30 -8.62 -8.39
N ALA A 222 -17.36 -8.14 -9.07
CA ALA A 222 -17.65 -8.59 -10.42
C ALA A 222 -16.39 -8.41 -11.28
N PRO A 223 -15.99 -9.39 -12.11
CA PRO A 223 -14.89 -9.18 -13.04
C PRO A 223 -15.25 -7.93 -13.86
N ALA A 224 -14.49 -6.85 -13.68
CA ALA A 224 -14.70 -5.65 -14.47
C ALA A 224 -14.69 -6.11 -15.93
N ALA A 225 -15.81 -5.91 -16.64
CA ALA A 225 -15.84 -6.13 -18.08
C ALA A 225 -14.64 -5.35 -18.62
N ALA A 226 -13.64 -6.08 -19.14
CA ALA A 226 -12.37 -5.50 -19.54
C ALA A 226 -12.70 -4.38 -20.53
N LYS A 227 -12.62 -3.13 -20.07
CA LYS A 227 -12.61 -1.99 -20.97
C LYS A 227 -11.24 -2.04 -21.64
N LEU A 228 -11.22 -2.73 -22.79
CA LEU A 228 -10.15 -2.70 -23.79
C LEU A 228 -9.96 -1.26 -24.30
#